data_AF-A0A514TTX4-F1
#
_entry.id   AF-A0A514TTX4-F1
#
_cell.length_a   1.000
_cell.length_b   1.000
_cell.length_c   1.000
_cell.angle_alpha   90.00
_cell.angle_beta   90.00
_cell.angle_gamma   90.00
#
_symmetry.space_group_name_H-M   'P 1'
#
loop_
_entity.id
_entity.type
_entity.pdbx_description
1 polymer ?
#
loop_
_entity_poly.entity_id
_entity_poly.type
_entity_poly.pdbx_seq_one_letter_code
_entity_poly.pdbx_strand_id
1 'polypeptide(L)'
;MKNIFLAFSVLLVVAQIHGNTEADFWDQCKDELGITEDIFEDLDLEDPKIKCLFACAMRKMGVIVDGKVQYNVEMDYPISEYTGQHITDCINKANKENNECDMAVTLYTCIVG
;
A
#
# COMPACT_ATOMS: atom_id res chain seq x y z
N MET A 1 11.22 43.11 -33.12
CA MET A 1 10.22 42.66 -32.13
C MET A 1 10.07 41.14 -32.29
N LYS A 2 11.06 40.27 -31.98
CA LYS A 2 11.61 39.93 -30.65
C LYS A 2 10.56 40.13 -29.58
N ASN A 3 9.71 39.13 -29.33
CA ASN A 3 8.88 38.89 -28.12
C ASN A 3 7.67 37.94 -28.34
N ILE A 4 7.61 37.14 -29.41
CA ILE A 4 6.49 36.18 -29.63
C ILE A 4 6.87 34.72 -29.26
N PHE A 5 8.13 34.43 -28.94
CA PHE A 5 8.60 33.06 -28.68
C PHE A 5 8.53 32.60 -27.21
N LEU A 6 8.11 33.46 -26.27
CA LEU A 6 8.12 33.13 -24.83
C LEU A 6 6.79 32.57 -24.30
N ALA A 7 5.78 32.37 -25.15
CA ALA A 7 4.47 31.89 -24.71
C ALA A 7 4.28 30.36 -24.86
N PHE A 8 5.21 29.64 -25.52
CA PHE A 8 5.04 28.21 -25.80
C PHE A 8 5.66 27.26 -24.75
N SER A 9 6.44 27.76 -23.79
CA SER A 9 7.12 26.92 -22.79
C SER A 9 6.29 26.63 -21.52
N VAL A 10 5.11 27.21 -21.37
CA VAL A 10 4.28 27.03 -20.15
C VAL A 10 3.17 25.99 -20.33
N LEU A 11 2.88 25.56 -21.56
CA LEU A 11 1.75 24.65 -21.86
C LEU A 11 2.06 23.14 -21.75
N LEU A 12 3.31 22.74 -21.49
CA LEU A 12 3.68 21.32 -21.39
C LEU A 12 3.69 20.75 -19.97
N VAL A 13 3.43 21.57 -18.94
CA VAL A 13 3.38 21.08 -17.55
C VAL A 13 2.00 20.55 -17.14
N VAL A 14 0.95 20.80 -17.95
CA VAL A 14 -0.44 20.47 -17.58
C VAL A 14 -0.95 19.14 -18.18
N ALA A 15 -0.11 18.40 -18.91
CA ALA A 15 -0.52 17.20 -19.65
C ALA A 15 -0.30 15.86 -18.91
N GLN A 16 0.02 15.85 -17.61
CA GLN A 16 0.07 14.62 -16.82
C GLN A 16 -0.87 14.60 -15.61
N ILE A 17 -1.94 15.40 -15.66
CA ILE A 17 -3.12 15.17 -14.82
C ILE A 17 -3.96 14.10 -15.51
N HIS A 18 -3.46 12.86 -15.53
CA HIS A 18 -4.31 11.71 -15.85
C HIS A 18 -5.04 11.30 -14.56
N GLY A 19 -6.37 11.36 -14.63
CA GLY A 19 -7.26 10.48 -13.87
C GLY A 19 -7.38 10.78 -12.38
N ASN A 20 -8.42 11.52 -12.02
CA ASN A 20 -9.03 11.44 -10.70
C ASN A 20 -9.76 10.09 -10.59
N THR A 21 -9.11 9.09 -10.00
CA THR A 21 -9.70 7.83 -9.52
C THR A 21 -9.06 7.58 -8.17
N GLU A 22 -9.85 7.25 -7.14
CA GLU A 22 -9.30 6.68 -5.91
C GLU A 22 -8.29 5.62 -6.32
N ALA A 23 -7.04 5.86 -5.94
CA ALA A 23 -5.94 4.98 -6.26
C ALA A 23 -6.27 3.60 -5.68
N ASP A 24 -6.58 2.62 -6.52
CA ASP A 24 -6.53 1.23 -6.07
C ASP A 24 -5.06 0.96 -5.72
N PHE A 25 -4.79 0.91 -4.42
CA PHE A 25 -3.44 0.68 -3.90
C PHE A 25 -2.87 -0.63 -4.45
N TRP A 26 -3.73 -1.61 -4.74
CA TRP A 26 -3.32 -2.90 -5.28
C TRP A 26 -2.80 -2.77 -6.71
N ASP A 27 -3.50 -2.07 -7.59
CA ASP A 27 -3.06 -1.87 -8.98
C ASP A 27 -1.73 -1.11 -9.05
N GLN A 28 -1.59 -0.05 -8.26
CA GLN A 28 -0.32 0.68 -8.19
C GLN A 28 0.83 -0.18 -7.71
N CYS A 29 0.57 -1.04 -6.72
CA CYS A 29 1.58 -1.92 -6.17
C CYS A 29 1.93 -3.07 -7.11
N LYS A 30 0.96 -3.58 -7.87
CA LYS A 30 1.21 -4.54 -8.95
C LYS A 30 2.13 -3.93 -10.00
N ASP A 31 1.85 -2.70 -10.44
CA ASP A 31 2.66 -1.97 -11.41
C ASP A 31 4.10 -1.73 -10.89
N GLU A 32 4.25 -1.27 -9.64
CA GLU A 32 5.56 -1.03 -9.01
C GLU A 32 6.41 -2.31 -8.89
N LEU A 33 5.77 -3.45 -8.66
CA LEU A 33 6.43 -4.75 -8.49
C LEU A 33 6.54 -5.55 -9.80
N GLY A 34 5.97 -5.05 -10.90
CA GLY A 34 5.93 -5.76 -12.18
C GLY A 34 5.07 -7.03 -12.16
N ILE A 35 4.03 -7.06 -11.34
CA ILE A 35 3.08 -8.17 -11.25
C ILE A 35 2.03 -7.99 -12.34
N THR A 36 1.98 -8.94 -13.28
CA THR A 36 1.04 -8.90 -14.43
C THR A 36 -0.04 -9.97 -14.34
N GLU A 37 0.10 -10.90 -13.40
CA GLU A 37 -0.82 -12.00 -13.14
C GLU A 37 -1.88 -11.57 -12.11
N ASP A 38 -3.08 -12.13 -12.24
CA ASP A 38 -4.08 -11.98 -11.17
C ASP A 38 -3.75 -12.96 -10.05
N ILE A 39 -3.44 -12.40 -8.90
CA ILE A 39 -2.85 -13.09 -7.76
C ILE A 39 -3.85 -13.25 -6.61
N PHE A 40 -5.05 -12.71 -6.76
CA PHE A 40 -6.10 -12.84 -5.75
C PHE A 40 -6.96 -14.09 -5.95
N GLU A 41 -6.86 -14.78 -7.09
CA GLU A 41 -7.56 -16.05 -7.32
C GLU A 41 -6.95 -17.20 -6.50
N ASP A 42 -5.61 -17.27 -6.42
CA ASP A 42 -4.85 -18.28 -5.67
C ASP A 42 -3.85 -17.60 -4.72
N LEU A 43 -4.38 -16.92 -3.69
CA LEU A 43 -3.58 -16.12 -2.76
C LEU A 43 -2.62 -16.99 -1.91
N ASP A 44 -1.38 -17.11 -2.36
CA ASP A 44 -0.29 -17.76 -1.62
C ASP A 44 0.46 -16.73 -0.75
N LEU A 45 0.21 -16.78 0.56
CA LEU A 45 0.87 -15.89 1.54
C LEU A 45 2.34 -16.25 1.80
N GLU A 46 2.84 -17.38 1.29
CA GLU A 46 4.26 -17.71 1.33
C GLU A 46 5.04 -17.13 0.15
N ASP A 47 4.37 -16.80 -0.97
CA ASP A 47 5.00 -16.18 -2.14
C ASP A 47 5.60 -14.81 -1.79
N PRO A 48 6.91 -14.62 -1.97
CA PRO A 48 7.59 -13.33 -1.72
C PRO A 48 6.95 -12.14 -2.46
N LYS A 49 6.42 -12.32 -3.67
CA LYS A 49 5.74 -11.26 -4.42
C LYS A 49 4.46 -10.82 -3.72
N ILE A 50 3.66 -11.78 -3.25
CA ILE A 50 2.40 -11.50 -2.55
C ILE A 50 2.68 -10.79 -1.24
N LYS A 51 3.65 -11.29 -0.47
CA LYS A 51 4.09 -10.64 0.77
C LYS A 51 4.46 -9.16 0.55
N CYS A 52 5.27 -8.90 -0.48
CA CYS A 52 5.72 -7.54 -0.77
C CYS A 52 4.62 -6.67 -1.39
N LEU A 53 3.64 -7.25 -2.08
CA LEU A 53 2.47 -6.52 -2.54
C LEU A 53 1.62 -6.03 -1.36
N PHE A 54 1.37 -6.89 -0.37
CA PHE A 54 0.68 -6.49 0.86
C PHE A 54 1.43 -5.36 1.57
N ALA A 55 2.76 -5.47 1.68
CA ALA A 55 3.57 -4.41 2.26
C ALA A 55 3.45 -3.09 1.47
N CYS A 56 3.47 -3.15 0.15
CA CYS A 56 3.28 -1.97 -0.69
C CYS A 56 1.90 -1.32 -0.44
N ALA A 57 0.82 -2.11 -0.46
CA ALA A 57 -0.52 -1.60 -0.22
C ALA A 57 -0.63 -0.99 1.19
N MET A 58 -0.08 -1.66 2.20
CA MET A 58 -0.06 -1.19 3.58
C MET A 58 0.76 0.10 3.77
N ARG A 59 1.83 0.33 3.02
CA ARG A 59 2.53 1.63 3.01
C ARG A 59 1.67 2.72 2.41
N LYS A 60 1.00 2.47 1.29
CA LYS A 60 0.13 3.46 0.63
C LYS A 60 -1.12 3.79 1.47
N MET A 61 -1.61 2.81 2.23
CA MET A 61 -2.67 3.01 3.24
C MET A 61 -2.19 3.71 4.52
N GLY A 62 -0.88 3.94 4.68
CA GLY A 62 -0.31 4.54 5.90
C GLY A 62 -0.28 3.59 7.11
N VAL A 63 -0.48 2.29 6.90
CA VAL A 63 -0.38 1.26 7.95
C VAL A 63 1.09 0.99 8.30
N ILE A 64 1.98 0.95 7.30
CA ILE A 64 3.42 0.84 7.49
C ILE A 64 4.06 2.20 7.24
N VAL A 65 4.67 2.76 8.28
CA VAL A 65 5.35 4.06 8.26
C VAL A 65 6.71 3.90 8.93
N ASP A 66 7.77 4.37 8.27
CA ASP A 66 9.16 4.26 8.73
C ASP A 66 9.58 2.81 9.06
N GLY A 67 9.12 1.85 8.25
CA GLY A 67 9.45 0.43 8.43
C GLY A 67 8.80 -0.24 9.63
N LYS A 68 7.73 0.36 10.17
CA LYS A 68 6.95 -0.19 11.29
C LYS A 68 5.45 -0.07 11.03
N VAL A 69 4.69 -1.01 11.56
CA VAL A 69 3.23 -0.90 11.62
C VAL A 69 2.86 0.18 12.62
N GLN A 70 2.21 1.23 12.11
CA GLN A 70 1.65 2.35 12.86
C GLN A 70 0.14 2.42 12.57
N TYR A 71 -0.59 1.39 13.00
CA TYR A 71 -2.03 1.33 12.80
C TYR A 71 -2.74 2.09 13.92
N ASN A 72 -3.43 3.18 13.57
CA ASN A 72 -4.38 3.82 14.47
C ASN A 72 -5.76 3.15 14.30
N VAL A 73 -6.39 2.77 15.42
CA VAL A 73 -7.67 2.05 15.47
C VAL A 73 -8.84 2.88 14.91
N GLU A 74 -8.60 4.17 14.62
CA GLU A 74 -9.56 5.11 14.07
C GLU A 74 -9.72 5.07 12.53
N MET A 75 -8.97 4.24 11.81
CA MET A 75 -9.21 4.05 10.37
C MET A 75 -10.50 3.25 10.14
N ASP A 76 -11.34 3.79 9.24
CA ASP A 76 -12.70 3.37 8.89
C ASP A 76 -12.77 2.03 8.12
N TYR A 77 -11.77 1.16 8.31
CA TYR A 77 -11.78 -0.19 7.77
C TYR A 77 -12.65 -1.06 8.68
N PRO A 78 -13.50 -1.96 8.15
CA PRO A 78 -14.38 -2.81 8.95
C PRO A 78 -13.56 -3.90 9.67
N ILE A 79 -12.77 -3.51 10.66
CA ILE A 79 -12.11 -4.37 11.64
C ILE A 79 -13.00 -4.51 12.89
N SER A 80 -14.27 -4.11 12.80
CA SER A 80 -15.22 -4.01 13.92
C SER A 80 -15.51 -5.32 14.63
N GLU A 81 -15.14 -6.45 14.04
CA GLU A 81 -15.27 -7.79 14.64
C GLU A 81 -14.13 -8.11 15.62
N TYR A 82 -13.01 -7.37 15.57
CA TYR A 82 -11.83 -7.63 16.39
C TYR A 82 -11.69 -6.63 17.53
N THR A 83 -11.23 -7.12 18.67
CA THR A 83 -10.96 -6.25 19.82
C THR A 83 -9.70 -5.41 19.57
N GLY A 84 -9.65 -4.19 20.12
CA GLY A 84 -8.45 -3.34 20.04
C GLY A 84 -7.19 -3.99 20.65
N GLN A 85 -7.36 -4.90 21.62
CA GLN A 85 -6.24 -5.67 22.18
C GLN A 85 -5.66 -6.67 21.18
N HIS A 86 -6.52 -7.42 20.46
CA HIS A 86 -6.08 -8.35 19.41
C HIS A 86 -5.27 -7.63 18.33
N ILE A 87 -5.79 -6.49 17.85
CA ILE A 87 -5.10 -5.64 16.88
C ILE A 87 -3.73 -5.19 17.43
N THR A 88 -3.67 -4.75 18.69
CA THR A 88 -2.42 -4.34 19.35
C THR A 88 -1.39 -5.47 19.41
N ASP A 89 -1.83 -6.69 19.74
CA ASP A 89 -0.96 -7.86 19.82
C ASP A 89 -0.43 -8.24 18.43
N CYS A 90 -1.26 -8.14 17.38
CA CYS A 90 -0.86 -8.37 16.01
C CYS A 90 0.15 -7.34 15.50
N ILE A 91 -0.04 -6.06 15.82
CA ILE A 91 0.94 -4.99 15.53
C ILE A 91 2.28 -5.31 16.19
N ASN A 92 2.26 -5.68 17.48
CA ASN A 92 3.47 -6.03 18.23
C ASN A 92 4.16 -7.27 17.66
N LYS A 93 3.41 -8.25 17.16
CA LYS A 93 3.94 -9.44 16.49
C LYS A 93 4.59 -9.07 15.16
N ALA A 94 3.88 -8.34 14.30
CA ALA A 94 4.38 -7.92 12.98
C ALA A 94 5.66 -7.07 13.09
N ASN A 95 5.72 -6.16 14.06
CA ASN A 95 6.88 -5.29 14.26
C ASN A 95 8.18 -6.00 14.71
N LYS A 96 8.12 -7.30 15.01
CA LYS A 96 9.29 -8.17 15.28
C LYS A 96 9.89 -8.77 14.01
N GLU A 97 9.19 -8.70 12.88
CA GLU A 97 9.72 -9.19 11.61
C GLU A 97 10.90 -8.36 11.13
N ASN A 98 11.77 -9.00 10.35
CA ASN A 98 13.03 -8.40 9.88
C ASN A 98 12.87 -7.56 8.61
N ASN A 99 11.73 -7.66 7.92
CA ASN A 99 11.44 -6.90 6.71
C ASN A 99 9.94 -6.60 6.59
N GLU A 100 9.60 -5.61 5.77
CA GLU A 100 8.22 -5.13 5.59
C GLU A 100 7.30 -6.16 4.91
N CYS A 101 7.83 -7.02 4.04
CA CYS A 101 7.04 -8.03 3.33
C CYS A 101 6.50 -9.10 4.29
N ASP A 102 7.37 -9.66 5.13
CA ASP A 102 6.96 -10.59 6.18
C ASP A 102 6.11 -9.89 7.24
N MET A 103 6.44 -8.64 7.60
CA MET A 103 5.64 -7.82 8.53
C MET A 103 4.19 -7.69 8.08
N ALA A 104 3.95 -7.37 6.81
CA ALA A 104 2.62 -7.14 6.27
C ALA A 104 1.74 -8.40 6.32
N VAL A 105 2.29 -9.56 5.95
CA VAL A 105 1.57 -10.83 6.04
C VAL A 105 1.41 -11.28 7.49
N THR A 106 2.42 -11.13 8.34
CA THR A 106 2.27 -11.43 9.78
C THR A 106 1.16 -10.60 10.42
N LEU A 107 1.01 -9.32 10.04
CA LEU A 107 -0.10 -8.49 10.49
C LEU A 107 -1.45 -9.01 9.97
N TYR A 108 -1.58 -9.21 8.65
CA TYR A 108 -2.80 -9.67 8.01
C TYR A 108 -3.28 -11.02 8.59
N THR A 109 -2.41 -12.01 8.61
CA THR A 109 -2.74 -13.36 9.09
C THR A 109 -3.02 -13.39 10.58
N CYS A 110 -2.42 -12.49 11.38
CA CYS A 110 -2.75 -12.39 12.79
C CYS A 110 -4.13 -11.76 13.02
N ILE A 111 -4.50 -10.74 12.24
CA ILE A 111 -5.82 -10.10 12.37
C ILE A 111 -6.90 -11.08 11.93
N VAL A 112 -6.74 -11.71 10.76
CA VAL A 112 -7.79 -12.56 10.14
C VAL A 112 -7.82 -13.99 10.67
N GLY A 113 -6.69 -14.53 11.14
CA GLY A 113 -6.57 -15.91 11.64
C GLY A 113 -6.94 -16.06 13.11
#